data_AF-G8T9Q1-F1
#
_entry.id   AF-G8T9Q1-F1
#
_cell.length_a   1.000
_cell.length_b   1.000
_cell.length_c   1.000
_cell.angle_alpha   90.00
_cell.angle_beta   90.00
_cell.angle_gamma   90.00
#
_symmetry.space_group_name_H-M   'P 1'
#
loop_
_entity.id
_entity.type
_entity.pdbx_description
1 polymer ?
#
loop_
_entity_poly.entity_id
_entity_poly.type
_entity_poly.pdbx_seq_one_letter_code
_entity_poly.pdbx_strand_id
1 'polypeptide(L)'
;MQEKTRYIILFYDHSENVLSMKQLLQHLPVPVETDCVENFQQLLGVLDNRLPDLIIVYVNNPVKGYVSHLKDMRFNIGIDEIPVYVFTELPEKQTIIELMN
;
A
#
# COMPACT_ATOMS: atom_id res chain seq x y z
N MET A 1 13.71 -16.57 -15.44
CA MET A 1 12.62 -15.58 -15.57
C MET A 1 13.06 -14.37 -14.78
N GLN A 2 13.14 -13.17 -15.38
CA GLN A 2 13.35 -11.95 -14.58
C GLN A 2 12.13 -11.79 -13.68
N GLU A 3 12.35 -11.68 -12.37
CA GLU A 3 11.25 -11.39 -11.44
C GLU A 3 10.69 -10.01 -11.76
N LYS A 4 9.39 -9.94 -12.05
CA LYS A 4 8.70 -8.69 -12.36
C LYS A 4 8.73 -7.81 -11.11
N THR A 5 9.30 -6.60 -11.22
CA THR A 5 9.23 -5.61 -10.13
C THR A 5 7.78 -5.30 -9.81
N ARG A 6 7.42 -5.42 -8.53
CA ARG A 6 6.09 -5.07 -8.01
C ARG A 6 6.07 -3.61 -7.61
N TYR A 7 5.04 -2.90 -8.05
CA TYR A 7 4.82 -1.52 -7.65
C TYR A 7 3.76 -1.46 -6.55
N ILE A 8 4.17 -0.96 -5.38
CA ILE A 8 3.35 -0.89 -4.17
C ILE A 8 3.18 0.57 -3.77
N ILE A 9 1.95 0.98 -3.45
CA ILE A 9 1.74 2.25 -2.74
C ILE A 9 1.60 1.95 -1.25
N LEU A 10 2.47 2.55 -0.43
CA LEU A 10 2.37 2.55 1.02
C LEU A 10 1.69 3.83 1.49
N PHE A 11 0.44 3.71 1.92
CA PHE A 11 -0.34 4.79 2.53
C PHE A 11 -0.26 4.69 4.06
N TYR A 12 0.19 5.74 4.76
CA TYR A 12 0.35 5.73 6.22
C TYR A 12 -0.06 7.04 6.90
N ASP A 13 -0.37 7.02 8.20
CA ASP A 13 -0.81 8.19 9.00
C ASP A 13 0.26 8.72 9.96
N HIS A 14 1.42 9.16 9.45
CA HIS A 14 2.55 9.59 10.31
C HIS A 14 2.97 8.52 11.36
N SER A 15 2.66 7.24 11.11
CA SER A 15 3.07 6.15 12.00
C SER A 15 4.59 6.15 12.16
N GLU A 16 5.06 6.18 13.41
CA GLU A 16 6.49 6.11 13.76
C GLU A 16 7.18 4.86 13.17
N ASN A 17 6.40 3.82 12.89
CA ASN A 17 6.87 2.54 12.36
C ASN A 17 6.88 2.46 10.83
N VAL A 18 6.60 3.56 10.11
CA VAL A 18 6.64 3.56 8.63
C VAL A 18 8.02 3.19 8.10
N LEU A 19 9.09 3.57 8.80
CA LEU A 19 10.46 3.21 8.41
C LEU A 19 10.67 1.69 8.45
N SER A 20 10.19 1.03 9.51
CA SER A 20 10.24 -0.42 9.63
C SER A 20 9.44 -1.11 8.53
N MET A 21 8.29 -0.56 8.16
CA MET A 21 7.50 -1.08 7.03
C MET A 21 8.23 -0.92 5.69
N LYS A 22 8.86 0.24 5.43
CA LYS A 22 9.68 0.44 4.21
C LYS A 22 10.86 -0.52 4.16
N GLN A 23 11.55 -0.73 5.29
CA GLN A 23 12.63 -1.70 5.40
C GLN A 23 12.13 -3.11 5.11
N LEU A 24 10.96 -3.49 5.64
CA LEU A 24 10.36 -4.79 5.38
C LEU A 24 10.13 -5.02 3.87
N LEU A 25 9.59 -4.02 3.17
CA LEU A 25 9.35 -4.06 1.72
C LEU A 25 10.66 -4.17 0.92
N GLN A 26 11.73 -3.48 1.33
CA GLN A 26 13.03 -3.54 0.67
C GLN A 26 13.73 -4.90 0.77
N HIS A 27 13.43 -5.67 1.81
CA HIS A 27 14.05 -6.99 2.03
C HIS A 27 13.21 -8.14 1.49
N LEU A 28 12.14 -7.86 0.75
CA LEU A 28 11.34 -8.89 0.09
C LEU A 28 12.18 -9.65 -0.94
N PRO A 29 11.87 -10.95 -1.17
CA PRO A 29 12.60 -11.75 -2.15
C PRO A 29 12.40 -11.27 -3.58
N VAL A 30 11.32 -10.53 -3.85
CA VAL A 30 11.00 -9.93 -5.15
C VAL A 30 11.38 -8.44 -5.17
N PRO A 31 11.80 -7.88 -6.31
CA PRO A 31 12.04 -6.45 -6.43
C PRO A 31 10.74 -5.67 -6.20
N VAL A 32 10.79 -4.70 -5.29
CA VAL A 32 9.65 -3.83 -4.98
C VAL A 32 10.02 -2.37 -5.20
N GLU A 33 9.19 -1.68 -5.95
CA GLU A 33 9.17 -0.23 -6.05
C GLU A 33 8.05 0.29 -5.15
N THR A 34 8.31 1.31 -4.34
CA THR A 34 7.32 1.80 -3.36
C THR A 34 7.20 3.30 -3.38
N ASP A 35 5.98 3.79 -3.61
CA ASP A 35 5.62 5.18 -3.35
C ASP A 35 4.95 5.31 -1.99
N CYS A 36 5.32 6.35 -1.26
CA CYS A 36 4.88 6.61 0.10
C CYS A 36 3.95 7.81 0.10
N VAL A 37 2.71 7.62 0.54
CA VAL A 37 1.69 8.67 0.57
C VAL A 37 1.12 8.81 1.99
N GLU A 38 0.82 10.03 2.39
CA GLU A 38 0.35 10.36 3.75
C GLU A 38 -1.11 10.80 3.77
N ASN A 39 -1.69 11.07 2.60
CA ASN A 39 -3.07 11.53 2.48
C ASN A 39 -3.68 11.11 1.14
N PHE A 40 -5.00 11.24 1.05
CA PHE A 40 -5.76 10.87 -0.15
C PHE A 40 -5.39 11.69 -1.38
N GLN A 41 -5.06 12.98 -1.23
CA GLN A 41 -4.67 13.80 -2.39
C GLN A 41 -3.38 13.31 -3.02
N GLN A 42 -2.40 12.90 -2.21
CA GLN A 42 -1.17 12.27 -2.69
C GLN A 42 -1.46 10.91 -3.31
N LEU A 43 -2.30 10.09 -2.67
CA LEU A 43 -2.69 8.80 -3.24
C LEU A 43 -3.33 8.96 -4.63
N LEU A 44 -4.24 9.91 -4.80
CA LEU A 44 -4.85 10.23 -6.10
C LEU A 44 -3.79 10.65 -7.13
N GLY A 45 -2.90 11.57 -6.76
CA GLY A 45 -1.85 12.03 -7.67
C GLY A 45 -0.90 10.92 -8.12
N VAL A 46 -0.63 9.93 -7.25
CA VAL A 46 0.19 8.77 -7.62
C VAL A 46 -0.59 7.81 -8.53
N LEU A 47 -1.86 7.54 -8.21
CA LEU A 47 -2.74 6.68 -9.01
C LEU A 47 -3.00 7.24 -10.42
N ASP A 48 -3.10 8.56 -10.57
CA ASP A 48 -3.25 9.23 -11.88
C ASP A 48 -2.03 9.02 -12.79
N ASN A 49 -0.85 8.79 -12.20
CA ASN A 49 0.40 8.58 -12.94
C ASN A 49 0.64 7.11 -13.29
N ARG A 50 0.47 6.20 -12.32
CA ARG A 50 0.73 4.76 -12.50
C ARG A 50 -0.14 3.95 -11.55
N LEU A 51 -0.78 2.90 -12.07
CA LEU A 51 -1.54 1.96 -11.25
C LEU A 51 -0.59 1.00 -10.50
N PRO A 52 -0.72 0.85 -9.16
CA PRO A 52 0.02 -0.14 -8.39
C PRO A 52 -0.49 -1.56 -8.58
N ASP A 53 0.41 -2.53 -8.40
CA ASP A 53 0.02 -3.93 -8.23
C ASP A 53 -0.68 -4.14 -6.87
N LEU A 54 -0.36 -3.30 -5.87
CA LEU A 54 -0.90 -3.41 -4.52
C LEU A 54 -0.90 -2.06 -3.77
N ILE A 55 -1.93 -1.81 -2.97
CA ILE A 55 -1.94 -0.72 -1.99
C ILE A 55 -1.89 -1.32 -0.58
N ILE A 56 -0.95 -0.85 0.22
CA ILE A 56 -0.82 -1.17 1.63
C ILE A 56 -1.18 0.08 2.44
N VAL A 57 -2.16 -0.04 3.31
CA VAL A 57 -2.58 1.01 4.24
C VAL A 57 -2.05 0.65 5.62
N TYR A 58 -1.09 1.41 6.12
CA TYR A 58 -0.42 1.20 7.40
C TYR A 58 -0.73 2.34 8.37
N VAL A 59 -1.75 2.14 9.22
CA VAL A 59 -2.31 3.20 10.07
C VAL A 59 -2.48 2.73 11.50
N ASN A 60 -2.00 3.51 12.47
CA ASN A 60 -2.04 3.09 13.88
C ASN A 60 -3.48 3.06 14.44
N ASN A 61 -4.39 3.88 13.88
CA ASN A 61 -5.80 3.88 14.26
C ASN A 61 -6.67 4.09 13.01
N PRO A 62 -7.23 3.04 12.41
CA PRO A 62 -8.06 3.16 11.23
C PRO A 62 -9.36 3.87 11.62
N VAL A 63 -9.37 5.20 11.48
CA VAL A 63 -10.59 6.00 11.62
C VAL A 63 -11.60 5.49 10.59
N LYS A 64 -12.89 5.39 10.97
CA LYS A 64 -13.99 4.93 10.07
C LYS A 64 -14.00 5.63 8.70
N GLY A 65 -13.44 6.83 8.60
CA GLY A 65 -13.26 7.56 7.34
C GLY A 65 -12.38 6.83 6.31
N TYR A 66 -11.31 6.15 6.73
CA TYR A 66 -10.35 5.55 5.78
C TYR A 66 -10.99 4.49 4.88
N VAL A 67 -11.72 3.56 5.48
CA VAL A 67 -12.42 2.50 4.73
C VAL A 67 -13.49 3.09 3.81
N SER A 68 -14.17 4.16 4.26
CA SER A 68 -15.21 4.83 3.47
C SER A 68 -14.60 5.53 2.25
N HIS A 69 -13.50 6.27 2.43
CA HIS A 69 -12.79 6.92 1.33
C HIS A 69 -12.18 5.92 0.35
N LEU A 70 -11.63 4.80 0.82
CA LEU A 70 -11.13 3.74 -0.08
C LEU A 70 -12.25 3.09 -0.91
N LYS A 71 -13.45 2.94 -0.32
CA LYS A 71 -14.64 2.48 -1.07
C LYS A 71 -15.07 3.49 -2.13
N ASP A 72 -15.06 4.78 -1.80
CA ASP A 72 -15.41 5.83 -2.75
C ASP A 72 -14.39 5.94 -3.90
N MET A 73 -13.09 5.74 -3.60
CA MET A 73 -12.03 5.71 -4.61
C MET A 73 -12.15 4.51 -5.55
N ARG A 74 -12.49 3.34 -5.02
CA ARG A 74 -12.76 2.12 -5.82
C ARG A 74 -13.76 2.38 -6.93
N PHE A 75 -14.88 3.02 -6.58
CA PHE A 75 -15.97 3.29 -7.52
C PHE A 75 -15.62 4.33 -8.60
N ASN A 76 -14.72 5.27 -8.34
CA ASN A 76 -14.51 6.45 -9.19
C ASN A 76 -13.26 6.38 -10.09
N ILE A 77 -12.27 5.55 -9.76
CA ILE A 77 -10.90 5.66 -10.32
C ILE A 77 -10.42 4.32 -10.93
N GLY A 78 -11.29 3.31 -10.99
CA GLY A 78 -10.94 2.02 -11.61
C GLY A 78 -9.90 1.21 -10.82
N ILE A 79 -9.71 1.49 -9.54
CA ILE A 79 -8.87 0.70 -8.62
C ILE A 79 -9.61 -0.52 -8.05
N ASP A 80 -10.77 -0.88 -8.62
CA ASP A 80 -11.60 -1.99 -8.15
C ASP A 80 -10.83 -3.31 -8.10
N GLU A 81 -9.97 -3.55 -9.08
CA GLU A 81 -9.15 -4.75 -9.19
C GLU A 81 -7.85 -4.68 -8.38
N ILE A 82 -7.50 -3.50 -7.86
CA ILE A 82 -6.27 -3.33 -7.08
C ILE A 82 -6.50 -3.85 -5.65
N PRO A 83 -5.71 -4.83 -5.19
CA PRO A 83 -5.80 -5.32 -3.83
C PRO A 83 -5.41 -4.18 -2.87
N VAL A 84 -6.14 -4.08 -1.76
CA VAL A 84 -5.86 -3.11 -0.69
C VAL A 84 -5.81 -3.88 0.63
N TYR A 85 -4.66 -3.85 1.29
CA TYR A 85 -4.48 -4.48 2.60
C TYR A 85 -4.28 -3.41 3.67
N VAL A 86 -4.99 -3.55 4.78
CA VAL A 86 -4.93 -2.61 5.90
C VAL A 86 -4.23 -3.30 7.07
N PHE A 87 -3.19 -2.67 7.58
CA PHE A 87 -2.42 -3.11 8.73
C PHE A 87 -2.42 -2.02 9.80
N THR A 88 -2.69 -2.41 11.04
CA THR A 88 -2.62 -1.54 12.21
C THR A 88 -1.35 -1.75 13.04
N GLU A 89 -0.63 -2.82 12.73
CA GLU A 89 0.63 -3.23 13.35
C GLU A 89 1.58 -3.72 12.26
N LEU A 90 2.89 -3.68 12.51
CA LEU A 90 3.89 -4.11 11.52
C LEU A 90 3.68 -5.60 11.20
N PRO A 91 3.35 -5.97 9.96
CA PRO A 91 3.13 -7.36 9.61
C PRO A 91 4.45 -8.13 9.54
N GLU A 92 4.36 -9.45 9.64
CA GLU A 92 5.50 -10.33 9.37
C GLU A 92 5.86 -10.32 7.88
N LYS A 93 7.15 -10.54 7.57
CA LYS A 93 7.65 -10.61 6.20
C LYS A 93 6.88 -11.65 5.36
N GLN A 94 6.60 -12.80 5.96
CA GLN A 94 5.92 -13.91 5.29
C GLN A 94 4.50 -13.53 4.87
N THR A 95 3.77 -12.79 5.71
CA THR A 95 2.44 -12.27 5.39
C THR A 95 2.49 -11.44 4.11
N ILE A 96 3.44 -10.51 3.98
CA ILE A 96 3.53 -9.68 2.78
C ILE A 96 3.86 -10.50 1.53
N ILE A 97 4.71 -11.53 1.65
CA ILE A 97 5.06 -12.42 0.53
C ILE A 97 3.81 -13.16 0.02
N GLU A 98 2.97 -13.66 0.92
CA GLU A 98 1.74 -14.37 0.56
C GLU A 98 0.74 -13.49 -0.17
N LEU A 99 0.71 -12.19 0.12
CA LEU A 99 -0.18 -11.22 -0.53
C LEU A 99 0.24 -10.87 -1.96
N MET A 100 1.45 -11.26 -2.38
CA MET A 100 1.99 -11.00 -3.72
C MET A 100 1.93 -12.20 -4.68
N ASN A 101 1.50 -13.37 -4.18
CA ASN A 101 1.30 -14.60 -4.94
C ASN A 101 -0.12 -14.70 -5.51
#